data_AF-C4L6H5-F1
#
_entry.id   AF-C4L6H5-F1
#
_cell.length_a   1.000
_cell.length_b   1.000
_cell.length_c   1.000
_cell.angle_alpha   90.00
_cell.angle_beta   90.00
_cell.angle_gamma   90.00
#
_symmetry.space_group_name_H-M   'P 1'
#
loop_
_entity.id
_entity.type
_entity.pdbx_description
1 polymer ?
#
loop_
_entity_poly.entity_id
_entity_poly.type
_entity_poly.pdbx_seq_one_letter_code
_entity_poly.pdbx_strand_id
1 'polypeptide(L)'
;MPDANEQIKEWEPMIYYVIRQLHLHPNEVDDAAQTARIALWRAIQDGKTLGKTYCFIRIRGAILNERAKQAKTLQHEVTSERLPEQIDKSEMPLSLWLDDKRSTLPNRHFTLLCHMLHGTEASLGYSPSRLRAYKAELQRMLREDNE
;
A
#
# COMPACT_ATOMS: atom_id res chain seq x y z
N MET A 1 -7.66 45.74 10.82
CA MET A 1 -7.65 44.37 11.37
C MET A 1 -6.20 43.90 11.30
N PRO A 2 -5.59 43.42 12.40
CA PRO A 2 -4.24 42.86 12.33
C PRO A 2 -4.22 41.71 11.32
N ASP A 3 -3.13 41.55 10.58
CA ASP A 3 -2.98 40.43 9.65
C ASP A 3 -3.12 39.11 10.42
N ALA A 4 -3.81 38.12 9.85
CA ALA A 4 -4.03 36.83 10.51
C ALA A 4 -2.70 36.16 10.86
N ASN A 5 -1.66 36.39 10.06
CA ASN A 5 -0.32 35.89 10.35
C ASN A 5 0.32 36.57 11.58
N GLU A 6 0.09 37.86 11.79
CA GLU A 6 0.61 38.58 12.97
C GLU A 6 -0.05 38.06 14.25
N GLN A 7 -1.37 37.82 14.22
CA GLN A 7 -2.07 37.24 15.37
C GLN A 7 -1.55 35.84 15.68
N ILE A 8 -1.30 35.00 14.66
CA ILE A 8 -0.76 33.64 14.88
C ILE A 8 0.63 33.68 15.49
N LYS A 9 1.48 34.64 15.10
CA LYS A 9 2.84 34.80 15.68
C LYS A 9 2.80 34.99 17.19
N GLU A 10 1.81 35.70 17.71
CA GLU A 10 1.62 35.88 19.17
C GLU A 10 1.36 34.56 19.90
N TRP A 11 0.82 33.56 19.20
CA TRP A 11 0.48 32.24 19.75
C TRP A 11 1.56 31.18 19.54
N GLU A 12 2.66 31.48 18.85
CA GLU A 12 3.81 30.56 18.68
C GLU A 12 4.31 29.96 20.00
N PRO A 13 4.47 30.73 21.10
CA PRO A 13 4.88 30.15 22.38
C PRO A 13 3.91 29.07 22.89
N MET A 14 2.60 29.24 22.65
CA MET A 14 1.57 28.25 23.03
C MET A 14 1.66 27.01 22.14
N ILE A 15 1.91 27.18 20.83
CA ILE A 15 2.10 26.07 19.89
C ILE A 15 3.25 25.18 20.36
N TYR A 16 4.43 25.76 20.58
CA TYR A 16 5.61 25.00 21.03
C TYR A 16 5.50 24.50 22.47
N TYR A 17 4.69 25.15 23.32
CA TYR A 17 4.35 24.60 24.63
C TYR A 17 3.54 23.29 24.50
N VAL A 18 2.51 23.28 23.66
CA VAL A 18 1.68 22.09 23.43
C VAL A 18 2.49 20.96 22.77
N ILE A 19 3.30 21.26 21.76
CA ILE A 19 4.16 20.27 21.09
C ILE A 19 5.08 19.59 22.11
N ARG A 20 5.72 20.36 23.01
CA ARG A 20 6.58 19.80 24.06
C ARG A 20 5.82 18.86 25.01
N GLN A 21 4.56 19.15 25.31
CA GLN A 21 3.71 18.27 26.12
C GLN A 21 3.24 17.01 25.41
N LEU A 22 3.31 16.97 24.08
CA LEU A 22 2.87 15.83 23.27
C LEU A 22 3.97 14.80 23.03
N HIS A 23 5.21 15.06 23.49
CA HIS A 23 6.36 14.16 23.36
C HIS A 23 6.54 13.63 21.93
N LEU A 24 6.40 14.52 20.94
CA LEU A 24 6.51 14.19 19.52
C LEU A 24 7.95 13.85 19.14
N HIS A 25 8.12 13.03 18.11
CA HIS A 25 9.44 12.78 17.54
C HIS A 25 9.99 14.08 16.93
N PRO A 26 11.31 14.37 16.99
CA PRO A 26 11.88 15.61 16.45
C PRO A 26 11.47 15.92 15.00
N ASN A 27 11.37 14.88 14.15
CA ASN A 27 10.97 15.03 12.76
C ASN A 27 9.49 15.42 12.57
N GLU A 28 8.64 15.23 13.58
CA GLU A 28 7.21 15.59 13.53
C GLU A 28 6.93 17.01 14.06
N VAL A 29 7.93 17.68 14.64
CA VAL A 29 7.75 18.95 15.36
C VAL A 29 7.30 20.07 14.42
N ASP A 30 7.93 20.20 13.26
CA ASP A 30 7.62 21.25 12.30
C ASP A 30 6.24 21.04 11.67
N ASP A 31 5.89 19.79 11.35
CA ASP A 31 4.56 19.42 10.84
C ASP A 31 3.46 19.69 11.88
N ALA A 32 3.73 19.38 13.15
CA ALA A 32 2.82 19.67 14.25
C ALA A 32 2.64 21.18 14.46
N ALA A 33 3.72 21.95 14.37
CA ALA A 33 3.66 23.41 14.45
C ALA A 33 2.84 24.00 13.30
N GLN A 34 3.05 23.50 12.08
CA GLN A 34 2.30 23.95 10.91
C GLN A 34 0.81 23.60 11.01
N THR A 35 0.49 22.38 11.46
CA THR A 35 -0.89 21.93 11.71
C THR A 35 -1.59 22.85 12.71
N ALA A 36 -0.89 23.24 13.78
CA ALA A 36 -1.40 24.16 14.77
C ALA A 36 -1.66 25.57 14.20
N ARG A 37 -0.72 26.12 13.42
CA ARG A 37 -0.88 27.42 12.75
C ARG A 37 -2.10 27.44 11.83
N ILE A 38 -2.27 26.40 11.01
CA ILE A 38 -3.44 26.25 10.12
C ILE A 38 -4.73 26.19 10.92
N ALA A 39 -4.74 25.48 12.06
CA ALA A 39 -5.92 25.38 12.91
C ALA A 39 -6.33 26.71 13.53
N LEU A 40 -5.37 27.53 13.95
CA LEU A 40 -5.61 28.89 14.45
C LEU A 40 -6.01 29.85 13.34
N TRP A 41 -5.35 29.78 12.18
CA TRP A 41 -5.70 30.57 11.00
C TRP A 41 -7.16 30.36 10.59
N ARG A 42 -7.60 29.09 10.51
CA ARG A 42 -9.00 28.76 10.24
C ARG A 42 -9.95 29.35 11.29
N ALA A 43 -9.59 29.28 12.57
CA ALA A 43 -10.40 29.85 13.64
C ALA A 43 -10.54 31.38 13.50
N ILE A 44 -9.48 32.09 13.12
CA ILE A 44 -9.51 33.54 12.85
C ILE A 44 -10.43 33.83 11.65
N GLN A 45 -10.30 33.07 10.56
CA GLN A 45 -11.16 33.21 9.37
C GLN A 45 -12.65 33.00 9.71
N ASP A 46 -12.94 32.05 10.61
CA ASP A 46 -14.29 31.79 11.11
C ASP A 46 -14.79 32.84 12.13
N GLY A 47 -14.04 33.92 12.35
CA GLY A 47 -14.38 35.00 13.27
C GLY A 47 -14.31 34.61 14.75
N LYS A 48 -13.59 33.53 15.10
CA LYS A 48 -13.43 33.10 16.49
C LYS A 48 -12.42 33.98 17.21
N THR A 49 -12.76 34.37 18.43
CA THR A 49 -11.83 35.06 19.32
C THR A 49 -10.82 34.10 19.90
N LEU A 50 -9.53 34.38 19.69
CA LEU A 50 -8.43 33.57 20.22
C LEU A 50 -8.20 33.87 21.70
N GLY A 51 -8.72 33.02 22.58
CA GLY A 51 -8.40 33.02 24.01
C GLY A 51 -7.43 31.90 24.37
N LYS A 52 -6.67 32.04 25.47
CA LYS A 52 -5.65 31.06 25.90
C LYS A 52 -6.17 29.61 25.95
N THR A 53 -7.30 29.40 26.61
CA THR A 53 -7.94 28.08 26.72
C THR A 53 -8.38 27.54 25.36
N TYR A 54 -8.98 28.40 24.53
CA TYR A 54 -9.41 28.03 23.19
C TYR A 54 -8.21 27.61 22.33
N CYS A 55 -7.16 28.42 22.28
CA CYS A 55 -5.94 28.13 21.53
C CYS A 55 -5.31 26.81 21.99
N PHE A 56 -5.16 26.60 23.31
CA PHE A 56 -4.60 25.36 23.85
C PHE A 56 -5.37 24.12 23.39
N ILE A 57 -6.70 24.12 23.56
CA ILE A 57 -7.55 22.99 23.14
C ILE A 57 -7.49 22.80 21.62
N ARG A 58 -7.56 23.91 20.87
CA ARG A 58 -7.60 23.88 19.40
C ARG A 58 -6.30 23.34 18.80
N ILE A 59 -5.15 23.83 19.28
CA ILE A 59 -3.81 23.39 18.88
C ILE A 59 -3.65 21.91 19.20
N ARG A 60 -3.90 21.51 20.45
CA ARG A 60 -3.71 20.12 20.90
C ARG A 60 -4.60 19.16 20.11
N GLY A 61 -5.87 19.50 19.94
CA GLY A 61 -6.82 18.69 19.18
C GLY A 61 -6.45 18.57 17.70
N ALA A 62 -5.98 19.66 17.08
CA ALA A 62 -5.56 19.64 15.68
C ALA A 62 -4.36 18.70 15.46
N ILE A 63 -3.33 18.80 16.30
CA ILE A 63 -2.14 17.94 16.20
C ILE A 63 -2.51 16.47 16.40
N LEU A 64 -3.29 16.15 17.43
CA LEU A 64 -3.68 14.76 17.70
C LEU A 64 -4.54 14.15 16.59
N ASN A 65 -5.46 14.94 16.01
CA ASN A 65 -6.29 14.49 14.90
C ASN A 65 -5.45 14.22 13.64
N GLU A 66 -4.47 15.07 13.33
CA GLU A 66 -3.59 14.84 12.17
C GLU A 66 -2.76 13.57 12.37
N ARG A 67 -2.22 13.34 13.58
CA ARG A 67 -1.51 12.09 13.89
C ARG A 67 -2.40 10.85 13.76
N ALA A 68 -3.64 10.92 14.24
CA ALA A 68 -4.59 9.81 14.10
C ALA A 68 -4.90 9.52 12.62
N LYS A 69 -5.01 10.57 11.79
CA LYS A 69 -5.19 10.44 10.35
C LYS A 69 -3.97 9.80 9.68
N GLN A 70 -2.77 10.28 9.99
CA GLN A 70 -1.52 9.71 9.46
C GLN A 70 -1.36 8.24 9.86
N ALA A 71 -1.63 7.89 11.12
CA ALA A 71 -1.58 6.50 11.59
C ALA A 71 -2.55 5.60 10.81
N LYS A 72 -3.76 6.08 10.53
CA LYS A 72 -4.74 5.34 9.71
C LYS A 72 -4.27 5.18 8.26
N THR A 73 -3.69 6.21 7.67
CA THR A 73 -3.13 6.15 6.31
C THR A 73 -1.96 5.17 6.24
N LEU A 74 -1.00 5.26 7.17
CA LEU A 74 0.14 4.35 7.28
C LEU A 74 -0.31 2.89 7.45
N GLN A 75 -1.32 2.63 8.30
CA GLN A 75 -1.89 1.28 8.40
C GLN A 75 -2.43 0.79 7.07
N HIS A 76 -3.09 1.65 6.28
CA HIS A 76 -3.63 1.26 4.98
C HIS A 76 -2.53 1.02 3.94
N GLU A 77 -1.50 1.87 3.90
CA GLU A 77 -0.38 1.77 2.96
C GLU A 77 0.51 0.56 3.24
N VAL A 78 0.81 0.30 4.52
CA VAL A 78 1.62 -0.86 4.94
C VAL A 78 0.84 -2.19 4.83
N THR A 79 -0.49 -2.16 4.79
CA THR A 79 -1.32 -3.36 4.53
C THR A 79 -1.28 -3.79 3.05
N SER A 80 -0.71 -2.99 2.14
CA SER A 80 -0.37 -3.50 0.82
C SER A 80 0.87 -4.40 0.91
N GLU A 81 0.66 -5.69 1.20
CA GLU A 81 1.72 -6.71 1.16
C GLU A 81 2.33 -6.91 -0.24
N ARG A 82 1.76 -6.26 -1.27
CA ARG A 82 2.07 -6.45 -2.68
C ARG A 82 2.67 -5.20 -3.30
N LEU A 83 3.89 -5.30 -3.79
CA LEU A 83 4.51 -4.26 -4.62
C LEU A 83 3.71 -4.11 -5.92
N PRO A 84 3.56 -2.90 -6.48
CA PRO A 84 2.82 -2.67 -7.74
C PRO A 84 3.33 -3.50 -8.92
N GLU A 85 4.58 -3.96 -8.85
CA GLU A 85 5.25 -4.76 -9.88
C GLU A 85 4.86 -6.24 -9.87
N GLN A 86 4.15 -6.72 -8.84
CA GLN A 86 3.65 -8.09 -8.79
C GLN A 86 2.40 -8.22 -9.66
N ILE A 87 2.60 -8.57 -10.93
CA ILE A 87 1.55 -8.98 -11.85
C ILE A 87 0.73 -10.08 -11.17
N ASP A 88 -0.59 -9.90 -11.12
CA ASP A 88 -1.45 -10.91 -10.54
C ASP A 88 -1.35 -12.18 -11.38
N LYS A 89 -1.06 -13.34 -10.76
CA LYS A 89 -0.94 -14.62 -11.48
C LYS A 89 -2.20 -14.93 -12.31
N SER A 90 -3.35 -14.36 -11.93
CA SER A 90 -4.64 -14.49 -12.63
C SER A 90 -4.71 -13.73 -13.97
N GLU A 91 -3.89 -12.68 -14.15
CA GLU A 91 -3.88 -11.82 -15.35
C GLU A 91 -2.64 -12.06 -16.24
N MET A 92 -1.80 -13.05 -15.92
CA MET A 92 -0.58 -13.31 -16.67
C MET A 92 -0.89 -13.73 -18.13
N PRO A 93 -0.35 -13.02 -19.14
CA PRO A 93 -0.48 -13.42 -20.54
C PRO A 93 0.01 -14.86 -20.75
N LEU A 94 -0.71 -15.62 -21.58
CA LEU A 94 -0.39 -17.03 -21.88
C LEU A 94 1.06 -17.23 -22.34
N SER A 95 1.63 -16.27 -23.08
CA SER A 95 3.02 -16.33 -23.54
C SER A 95 4.02 -16.31 -22.38
N LEU A 96 3.82 -15.41 -21.40
CA LEU A 96 4.68 -15.31 -20.22
C LEU A 96 4.50 -16.53 -19.30
N TRP A 97 3.27 -17.03 -19.18
CA TRP A 97 3.01 -18.27 -18.47
C TRP A 97 3.72 -19.47 -19.10
N LEU A 98 3.74 -19.56 -20.44
CA LEU A 98 4.45 -20.63 -21.15
C LEU A 98 5.96 -20.53 -21.00
N ASP A 99 6.53 -19.32 -21.02
CA ASP A 99 7.96 -19.12 -20.80
C ASP A 99 8.37 -19.50 -19.36
N ASP A 100 7.53 -19.17 -18.38
CA ASP A 100 7.69 -19.63 -17.00
C ASP A 100 7.67 -21.18 -16.94
N LYS A 101 6.64 -21.82 -17.51
CA LYS A 101 6.52 -23.29 -17.53
C LYS A 101 7.62 -24.00 -18.29
N ARG A 102 8.24 -23.33 -19.26
CA ARG A 102 9.42 -23.86 -19.97
C ARG A 102 10.62 -24.02 -19.05
N SER A 103 10.75 -23.14 -18.06
CA SER A 103 11.86 -23.18 -17.11
C SER A 103 11.58 -24.11 -15.92
N THR A 104 10.31 -24.26 -15.52
CA THR A 104 9.92 -25.01 -14.32
C THR A 104 9.55 -26.47 -14.59
N LEU A 105 8.94 -26.79 -15.73
CA LEU A 105 8.54 -28.16 -16.04
C LEU A 105 9.69 -28.97 -16.67
N PRO A 106 9.76 -30.28 -16.40
CA PRO A 106 10.62 -31.17 -17.18
C PRO A 106 10.29 -31.09 -18.67
N ASN A 107 11.31 -31.10 -19.54
CA ASN A 107 11.15 -30.90 -20.99
C ASN A 107 10.08 -31.83 -21.62
N ARG A 108 9.96 -33.07 -21.15
CA ARG A 108 8.95 -34.04 -21.62
C ARG A 108 7.51 -33.59 -21.33
N HIS A 109 7.29 -32.98 -20.17
CA HIS A 109 5.99 -32.51 -19.69
C HIS A 109 5.64 -31.16 -20.31
N PHE A 110 6.63 -30.28 -20.49
CA PHE A 110 6.46 -29.06 -21.26
C PHE A 110 6.12 -29.35 -22.73
N THR A 111 6.82 -30.30 -23.36
CA THR A 111 6.53 -30.74 -24.73
C THR A 111 5.11 -31.28 -24.82
N LEU A 112 4.68 -32.14 -23.87
CA LEU A 112 3.31 -32.62 -23.81
C LEU A 112 2.30 -31.47 -23.68
N LEU A 113 2.55 -30.50 -22.80
CA LEU A 113 1.69 -29.32 -22.61
C LEU A 113 1.51 -28.54 -23.92
N CYS A 114 2.58 -28.30 -24.68
CA CYS A 114 2.49 -27.64 -25.99
C CYS A 114 1.62 -28.46 -26.98
N HIS A 115 1.82 -29.78 -27.05
CA HIS A 115 1.00 -30.64 -27.89
C HIS A 115 -0.47 -30.69 -27.44
N MET A 116 -0.76 -30.58 -26.14
CA MET A 116 -2.13 -30.48 -25.62
C MET A 116 -2.80 -29.17 -26.07
N LEU A 117 -2.10 -28.04 -25.99
CA LEU A 117 -2.61 -26.73 -26.43
C LEU A 117 -2.89 -26.69 -27.93
N HIS A 118 -2.10 -27.41 -28.73
CA HIS A 118 -2.28 -27.51 -30.18
C HIS A 118 -3.18 -28.67 -30.62
N GLY A 119 -3.63 -29.53 -29.70
CA GLY A 119 -4.44 -30.72 -30.01
C GLY A 119 -3.69 -31.82 -30.79
N THR A 120 -2.36 -31.81 -30.80
CA THR A 120 -1.52 -32.72 -31.60
C THR A 120 -0.87 -33.84 -30.79
N GLU A 121 -1.44 -34.17 -29.63
CA GLU A 121 -0.88 -35.17 -28.69
C GLU A 121 -0.59 -36.54 -29.33
N ALA A 122 -1.36 -36.93 -30.35
CA ALA A 122 -1.17 -38.19 -31.06
C ALA A 122 0.16 -38.27 -31.82
N SER A 123 0.79 -37.13 -32.15
CA SER A 123 2.09 -37.11 -32.85
C SER A 123 3.26 -37.50 -31.95
N LEU A 124 3.07 -37.58 -30.63
CA LEU A 124 4.12 -37.96 -29.67
C LEU A 124 4.46 -39.45 -29.70
N GLY A 125 3.66 -40.28 -30.39
CA GLY A 125 3.93 -41.71 -30.55
C GLY A 125 3.83 -42.54 -29.26
N TYR A 126 3.25 -41.98 -28.19
CA TYR A 126 3.03 -42.71 -26.94
C TYR A 126 1.80 -43.60 -27.01
N SER A 127 1.83 -44.72 -26.27
CA SER A 127 0.63 -45.54 -26.09
C SER A 127 -0.44 -44.79 -25.29
N PRO A 128 -1.74 -45.09 -25.49
CA PRO A 128 -2.83 -44.41 -24.79
C PRO A 128 -2.71 -44.46 -23.26
N SER A 129 -2.21 -45.56 -22.69
CA SER A 129 -2.00 -45.69 -21.24
C SER A 129 -0.87 -44.79 -20.73
N ARG A 130 0.22 -44.69 -21.50
CA ARG A 130 1.37 -43.83 -21.15
C ARG A 130 1.02 -42.35 -21.25
N LEU A 131 0.23 -41.97 -22.25
CA LEU A 131 -0.25 -40.60 -22.43
C LEU A 131 -1.18 -40.18 -21.28
N ARG A 132 -2.08 -41.07 -20.82
CA ARG A 132 -2.91 -40.83 -19.63
C ARG A 132 -2.10 -40.62 -18.36
N ALA A 133 -1.07 -41.45 -18.13
CA ALA A 133 -0.20 -41.31 -16.98
C ALA A 133 0.55 -39.97 -16.99
N TYR A 134 1.12 -39.57 -18.14
CA TYR A 134 1.82 -38.29 -18.26
C TYR A 134 0.91 -37.08 -18.13
N LYS A 135 -0.33 -37.15 -18.62
CA LYS A 135 -1.33 -36.10 -18.37
C LYS A 135 -1.65 -35.93 -16.90
N ALA A 136 -1.85 -37.04 -16.17
CA ALA A 136 -2.12 -37.00 -14.74
C ALA A 136 -0.94 -36.40 -13.95
N GLU A 137 0.29 -36.77 -14.31
CA GLU A 137 1.50 -36.23 -13.71
C GLU A 137 1.67 -34.72 -14.00
N LEU A 138 1.42 -34.29 -15.24
CA LEU A 138 1.43 -32.87 -15.62
C LEU A 138 0.38 -32.07 -14.84
N GLN A 139 -0.84 -32.58 -14.71
CA GLN A 139 -1.91 -31.92 -13.95
C GLN A 139 -1.60 -31.80 -12.45
N ARG A 140 -0.82 -32.75 -11.90
CA ARG A 140 -0.34 -32.66 -10.51
C ARG A 140 0.70 -31.55 -10.39
N MET A 141 1.70 -31.53 -11.27
CA MET A 141 2.76 -30.51 -11.28
C MET A 141 2.19 -29.09 -11.45
N LEU A 142 1.21 -28.90 -12.34
CA LEU A 142 0.58 -27.60 -12.56
C LEU A 142 -0.29 -27.13 -11.38
N ARG A 143 -0.77 -28.05 -10.52
CA ARG A 143 -1.51 -27.69 -9.30
C ARG A 143 -0.57 -27.28 -8.18
N GLU A 144 0.48 -28.07 -7.96
CA GLU A 144 1.49 -27.82 -6.92
C GLU A 144 2.25 -26.50 -7.13
N ASP A 145 2.30 -25.99 -8.37
CA ASP A 145 2.96 -24.72 -8.72
C ASP A 145 2.06 -23.47 -8.57
N ASN A 146 0.75 -23.70 -8.38
CA ASN A 146 -0.24 -22.64 -8.17
C ASN A 146 -0.64 -22.46 -6.68
N GLU A 147 -0.25 -23.40 -5.81
CA GLU A 147 -0.35 -23.30 -4.34
C GLU A 147 0.88 -22.59 -3.75
#